data_AF-A0A8H4F5R4-F1
#
_entry.id   AF-A0A8H4F5R4-F1
#
_cell.length_a   1.000
_cell.length_b   1.000
_cell.length_c   1.000
_cell.angle_alpha   90.00
_cell.angle_beta   90.00
_cell.angle_gamma   90.00
#
_symmetry.space_group_name_H-M   'P 1'
#
loop_
_entity.id
_entity.type
_entity.pdbx_description
1 polymer ?
#
loop_
_entity_poly.entity_id
_entity_poly.type
_entity_poly.pdbx_seq_one_letter_code
_entity_poly.pdbx_strand_id
1 'polypeptide(L)'
;MSFRKLVEKAAAIDAFPKVEDDNQQRSEKGGLLTVLVALCLFLLTMSEFSDYRKIQTNYKFLVDASIDTKMQINIDTTIAMPCPSLMVHVVDATGQRTRLTDDLKLIPAEFSARTATKYRQVDDPKYIHEIIQAASGKQYNHEIANDMGACRLYGSLNVNKVASNLHITSDGHGYASSQHTSHDLLNFTHRIDEFSFGQLYPNLINPLDNSIEISETHFEIFQYAISVVPTTYVDRRNNILLTNQYAVTDSHKRFKEGHTIPGIFFKYDIEPISVQISETRQQSFLHFIVRLCGIIGGSAVTVGAIYRLVNFALTGGREDPKLYTATHNMMRGV
;
A
#
# COMPACT_ATOMS: atom_id res chain seq x y z
N MET A 1 8.81 40.83 0.87
CA MET A 1 8.54 41.72 2.02
C MET A 1 9.68 41.53 3.00
N SER A 2 10.39 42.61 3.30
CA SER A 2 11.85 42.64 3.47
C SER A 2 12.40 41.88 4.69
N PHE A 3 13.38 41.01 4.47
CA PHE A 3 14.19 40.32 5.50
C PHE A 3 14.74 41.31 6.55
N ARG A 4 15.00 42.57 6.15
CA ARG A 4 15.40 43.65 7.06
C ARG A 4 14.36 43.96 8.15
N LYS A 5 13.06 43.94 7.82
CA LYS A 5 11.98 44.16 8.81
C LYS A 5 11.86 43.01 9.81
N LEU A 6 12.26 41.80 9.40
CA LEU A 6 12.30 40.63 10.27
C LEU A 6 13.50 40.67 11.21
N VAL A 7 14.65 41.13 10.72
CA VAL A 7 15.86 41.36 11.53
C VAL A 7 15.67 42.49 12.54
N GLU A 8 15.03 43.61 12.17
CA GLU A 8 14.69 44.69 13.11
C GLU A 8 13.74 44.23 14.21
N LYS A 9 12.72 43.41 13.86
CA LYS A 9 11.81 42.83 14.86
C LYS A 9 12.47 41.80 15.76
N ALA A 10 13.44 41.04 15.24
CA ALA A 10 14.23 40.10 16.04
C ALA A 10 15.19 40.84 16.99
N ALA A 11 15.77 41.95 16.55
CA ALA A 11 16.64 42.79 17.38
C ALA A 11 15.89 43.45 18.56
N ALA A 12 14.58 43.66 18.44
CA ALA A 12 13.74 44.14 19.53
C ALA A 12 13.43 43.07 20.61
N ILE A 13 13.76 41.80 20.36
CA ILE A 13 13.57 40.67 21.28
C ILE A 13 14.90 40.32 22.00
N ASP A 14 15.97 41.06 21.75
CA ASP A 14 17.26 40.88 22.41
C ASP A 14 17.19 41.40 23.87
N ALA A 15 16.81 40.52 24.80
CA ALA A 15 16.55 40.82 26.21
C ALA A 15 17.82 40.98 27.06
N PHE A 16 19.01 40.96 26.46
CA PHE A 16 20.28 40.98 27.18
C PHE A 16 21.07 42.27 26.95
N PRO A 17 21.68 42.85 28.00
CA PRO A 17 22.55 44.02 27.85
C PRO A 17 23.77 43.64 27.01
N LYS A 18 24.04 44.45 25.97
CA LYS A 18 25.19 44.23 25.09
C LYS A 18 26.49 44.48 25.86
N VAL A 19 27.35 43.47 25.86
CA VAL A 19 28.68 43.53 26.48
C VAL A 19 29.60 44.42 25.64
N GLU A 20 30.42 45.23 26.30
CA GLU A 20 31.43 46.10 25.68
C GLU A 20 32.32 45.34 24.69
N ASP A 21 32.65 45.97 23.57
CA ASP A 21 33.36 45.33 22.44
C ASP A 21 34.76 44.80 22.82
N ASP A 22 35.44 45.43 23.78
CA ASP A 22 36.75 44.98 24.30
C ASP A 22 36.69 43.65 25.06
N ASN A 23 35.50 43.25 25.53
CA ASN A 23 35.27 41.99 26.22
C ASN A 23 34.71 40.89 25.28
N GLN A 24 34.61 41.15 23.97
CA GLN A 24 34.18 40.17 22.97
C GLN A 24 35.36 39.58 22.18
N GLN A 25 35.68 38.31 22.42
CA GLN A 25 36.55 37.56 21.48
C GLN A 25 35.71 37.05 20.31
N ARG A 26 35.74 37.76 19.18
CA ARG A 26 35.09 37.31 17.93
C ARG A 26 36.05 36.43 17.13
N SER A 27 35.61 35.22 16.78
CA SER A 27 36.33 34.31 15.89
C SER A 27 35.48 34.03 14.65
N GLU A 28 35.99 34.42 13.47
CA GLU A 28 35.31 34.18 12.18
C GLU A 28 35.10 32.68 11.91
N LYS A 29 36.03 31.83 12.37
CA LYS A 29 35.93 30.37 12.25
C LYS A 29 34.85 29.78 13.16
N GLY A 30 34.56 30.42 14.29
CA GLY A 30 33.51 30.00 15.22
C GLY A 30 32.10 30.18 14.64
N GLY A 31 31.87 31.23 13.85
CA GLY A 31 30.58 31.50 13.22
C GLY A 31 30.19 30.48 12.13
N LEU A 32 31.16 30.01 11.33
CA LEU A 32 30.90 28.97 10.33
C LEU A 32 30.53 27.64 10.99
N LEU A 33 31.21 27.28 12.08
CA LEU A 33 30.95 26.05 12.82
C LEU A 33 29.54 26.05 13.44
N THR A 34 29.10 27.16 14.02
CA THR A 34 27.75 27.26 14.61
C THR A 34 26.66 27.16 13.56
N VAL A 35 26.86 27.72 12.35
CA VAL A 35 25.91 27.57 11.23
C VAL A 35 25.81 26.10 10.78
N LEU A 36 26.94 25.40 10.64
CA LEU A 36 26.95 23.98 10.28
C LEU A 36 26.27 23.11 11.34
N VAL A 37 26.54 23.35 12.61
CA VAL A 37 25.90 22.63 13.72
C VAL A 37 24.39 22.90 13.76
N ALA A 38 23.97 24.15 13.58
CA ALA A 38 22.57 24.51 13.53
C ALA A 38 21.84 23.82 12.37
N LEU A 39 22.47 23.73 11.19
CA LEU A 39 21.93 23.00 10.05
C LEU A 39 21.80 21.50 10.35
N CYS A 40 22.82 20.86 10.91
CA CYS A 40 22.77 19.45 11.30
C CYS A 40 21.67 19.18 12.33
N LEU A 41 21.54 20.05 13.35
CA LEU A 41 20.47 19.97 14.35
C LEU A 41 19.08 20.11 13.72
N PHE A 42 18.93 21.03 12.78
CA PHE A 42 17.68 21.19 12.04
C PHE A 42 17.33 19.92 11.26
N LEU A 43 18.29 19.31 10.56
CA LEU A 43 18.06 18.06 9.82
C LEU A 43 17.69 16.89 10.74
N LEU A 44 18.39 16.74 11.88
CA LEU A 44 18.09 15.69 12.86
C LEU A 44 16.70 15.87 13.47
N THR A 45 16.33 17.10 13.85
CA THR A 45 15.00 17.39 14.41
C THR A 45 13.89 17.19 13.39
N MET A 46 14.11 17.54 12.12
CA MET A 46 13.16 17.24 11.04
C MET A 46 13.00 15.73 10.81
N SER A 47 14.09 14.96 10.88
CA SER A 47 14.04 13.49 10.79
C SER A 47 13.23 12.90 11.95
N GLU A 48 13.49 13.31 13.18
CA GLU A 48 12.72 12.86 14.36
C GLU A 48 11.25 13.20 14.26
N PHE A 49 10.95 14.39 13.76
CA PHE A 49 9.57 14.82 13.58
C PHE A 49 8.85 14.01 12.50
N SER A 50 9.55 13.66 11.42
CA SER A 50 9.06 12.75 10.39
C SER A 50 8.78 11.36 10.97
N ASP A 51 9.72 10.80 11.73
CA ASP A 51 9.56 9.50 12.42
C ASP A 51 8.40 9.52 13.41
N TYR A 52 8.26 10.59 14.19
CA TYR A 52 7.16 10.78 15.12
C TYR A 52 5.80 10.82 14.40
N ARG A 53 5.74 11.35 13.18
CA ARG A 53 4.52 11.39 12.37
C ARG A 53 4.24 10.07 11.65
N LYS A 54 5.22 9.16 11.54
CA LYS A 54 5.07 7.90 10.85
C LYS A 54 4.06 6.99 11.57
N ILE A 55 3.16 6.41 10.79
CA ILE A 55 2.19 5.42 11.24
C ILE A 55 2.77 4.04 10.96
N GLN A 56 2.65 3.15 11.94
CA GLN A 56 3.10 1.77 11.83
C GLN A 56 1.90 0.83 11.94
N THR A 57 1.76 -0.05 10.96
CA THR A 57 0.78 -1.13 10.95
C THR A 57 1.36 -2.36 11.66
N ASN A 58 0.61 -2.91 12.62
CA ASN A 58 0.95 -4.18 13.26
C ASN A 58 0.00 -5.27 12.78
N TYR A 59 0.56 -6.41 12.40
CA TYR A 59 -0.18 -7.57 11.93
C TYR A 59 -0.21 -8.63 13.03
N LYS A 60 -1.39 -9.11 13.39
CA LYS A 60 -1.59 -10.21 14.32
C LYS A 60 -2.45 -11.27 13.68
N PHE A 61 -2.00 -12.52 13.72
CA PHE A 61 -2.77 -13.67 13.25
C PHE A 61 -3.58 -14.23 14.41
N LEU A 62 -4.88 -14.38 14.20
CA LEU A 62 -5.85 -14.87 15.15
C LEU A 62 -6.67 -15.98 14.50
N VAL A 63 -7.42 -16.74 15.31
CA VAL A 63 -8.44 -17.65 14.77
C VAL A 63 -9.65 -16.82 14.39
N ASP A 64 -10.25 -17.07 13.22
CA ASP A 64 -11.48 -16.38 12.86
C ASP A 64 -12.62 -16.79 13.81
N ALA A 65 -13.06 -15.84 14.62
CA ALA A 65 -14.21 -15.99 15.51
C ALA A 65 -15.48 -15.34 14.95
N SER A 66 -15.42 -14.75 13.75
CA SER A 66 -16.56 -14.06 13.15
C SER A 66 -17.63 -15.04 12.69
N ILE A 67 -18.87 -14.80 13.12
CA ILE A 67 -20.08 -15.57 12.77
C ILE A 67 -20.84 -14.85 11.64
N ASP A 68 -20.12 -14.17 10.74
CA ASP A 68 -20.76 -13.53 9.59
C ASP A 68 -21.25 -14.61 8.63
N THR A 69 -22.54 -14.58 8.31
CA THR A 69 -23.15 -15.58 7.41
C THR A 69 -22.99 -15.24 5.94
N LYS A 70 -22.73 -13.95 5.65
CA LYS A 70 -22.61 -13.43 4.29
C LYS A 70 -21.34 -12.61 4.11
N MET A 71 -20.86 -12.57 2.87
CA MET A 71 -19.70 -11.81 2.44
C MET A 71 -20.04 -11.06 1.15
N GLN A 72 -19.58 -9.82 1.04
CA GLN A 72 -19.69 -9.04 -0.19
C GLN A 72 -18.51 -9.37 -1.11
N ILE A 73 -18.79 -9.63 -2.40
CA ILE A 73 -17.80 -9.73 -3.47
C ILE A 73 -18.02 -8.54 -4.38
N ASN A 74 -16.98 -7.76 -4.64
CA ASN A 74 -17.00 -6.71 -5.66
C ASN A 74 -16.27 -7.23 -6.88
N ILE A 75 -16.90 -7.07 -8.04
CA ILE A 75 -16.36 -7.52 -9.31
C ILE A 75 -16.51 -6.40 -10.34
N ASP A 76 -15.47 -6.17 -11.12
CA ASP A 76 -15.47 -5.35 -12.33
C ASP A 76 -14.56 -6.05 -13.34
N THR A 77 -15.17 -6.70 -14.33
CA THR A 77 -14.47 -7.52 -15.32
C THR A 77 -15.01 -7.22 -16.70
N THR A 78 -14.13 -7.08 -17.69
CA THR A 78 -14.50 -6.96 -19.11
C THR A 78 -14.14 -8.25 -19.84
N ILE A 79 -15.11 -8.88 -20.50
CA ILE A 79 -14.95 -10.15 -21.25
C ILE A 79 -15.19 -9.88 -22.72
N ALA A 80 -14.38 -10.45 -23.61
CA ALA A 80 -14.48 -10.32 -25.07
C ALA A 80 -15.65 -11.13 -25.68
N MET A 81 -16.83 -11.06 -25.06
CA MET A 81 -18.08 -11.66 -25.54
C MET A 81 -19.26 -10.69 -25.40
N PRO A 82 -20.29 -10.80 -26.26
CA PRO A 82 -21.51 -10.01 -26.12
C PRO A 82 -22.24 -10.28 -24.80
N CYS A 83 -22.77 -9.23 -24.17
CA CYS A 83 -23.48 -9.34 -22.89
C CYS A 83 -24.65 -10.35 -22.86
N PRO A 84 -25.51 -10.46 -23.90
CA PRO A 84 -26.62 -11.42 -23.89
C PRO A 84 -26.16 -12.88 -23.84
N SER A 85 -24.93 -13.16 -24.25
CA SER A 85 -24.36 -14.50 -24.29
C SER A 85 -23.71 -14.92 -22.98
N LEU A 86 -23.56 -14.02 -22.00
CA LEU A 86 -22.88 -14.29 -20.74
C LEU A 86 -23.88 -14.59 -19.61
N MET A 87 -23.55 -15.59 -18.80
CA MET A 87 -24.29 -15.94 -17.60
C MET A 87 -23.36 -16.06 -16.41
N VAL A 88 -23.79 -15.48 -15.28
CA VAL A 88 -23.08 -15.52 -14.01
C VAL A 88 -23.87 -16.34 -13.01
N HIS A 89 -23.23 -17.38 -12.47
CA HIS A 89 -23.79 -18.27 -11.45
C HIS A 89 -22.80 -18.45 -10.31
N VAL A 90 -23.31 -18.71 -9.10
CA VAL A 90 -22.51 -19.17 -7.98
C VAL A 90 -23.02 -20.53 -7.52
N VAL A 91 -22.08 -21.44 -7.29
CA VAL A 91 -22.34 -22.75 -6.68
C VAL A 91 -21.65 -22.77 -5.33
N ASP A 92 -22.42 -22.87 -4.26
CA ASP A 92 -21.87 -22.94 -2.91
C ASP A 92 -21.47 -24.38 -2.52
N ALA A 93 -20.84 -24.53 -1.34
CA ALA A 93 -20.44 -25.83 -0.78
C ALA A 93 -21.62 -26.79 -0.58
N THR A 94 -22.86 -26.28 -0.48
CA THR A 94 -24.06 -27.12 -0.35
C THR A 94 -24.54 -27.66 -1.71
N GLY A 95 -23.93 -27.19 -2.81
CA GLY A 95 -24.34 -27.50 -4.17
C GLY A 95 -25.52 -26.67 -4.65
N GLN A 96 -25.99 -25.70 -3.85
CA GLN A 96 -27.03 -24.77 -4.25
C GLN A 96 -26.49 -23.85 -5.34
N ARG A 97 -27.26 -23.74 -6.43
CA ARG A 97 -26.93 -22.92 -7.58
C ARG A 97 -27.79 -21.66 -7.54
N THR A 98 -27.13 -20.50 -7.53
CA THR A 98 -27.81 -19.21 -7.56
C THR A 98 -27.37 -18.47 -8.80
N ARG A 99 -28.33 -18.07 -9.64
CA ARG A 99 -28.06 -17.18 -10.78
C ARG A 99 -27.89 -15.77 -10.23
N LEU A 100 -26.73 -15.16 -10.49
CA LEU A 100 -26.37 -13.81 -10.03
C LEU A 100 -26.27 -12.81 -11.19
N THR A 101 -26.70 -13.23 -12.39
CA THR A 101 -26.65 -12.38 -13.59
C THR A 101 -27.48 -11.10 -13.42
N ASP A 102 -28.63 -11.20 -12.75
CA ASP A 102 -29.55 -10.09 -12.55
C ASP A 102 -29.10 -9.11 -11.43
N ASP A 103 -28.21 -9.57 -10.54
CA ASP A 103 -27.63 -8.76 -9.46
C ASP A 103 -26.44 -7.92 -9.94
N LEU A 104 -25.94 -8.18 -11.15
CA LEU A 104 -24.82 -7.48 -11.77
C LEU A 104 -25.28 -6.59 -12.91
N LYS A 105 -24.53 -5.52 -13.17
CA LYS A 105 -24.74 -4.67 -14.34
C LYS A 105 -23.84 -5.14 -15.47
N LEU A 106 -24.46 -5.52 -16.58
CA LEU A 106 -23.77 -5.90 -17.82
C LEU A 106 -23.95 -4.78 -18.83
N ILE A 107 -22.85 -4.17 -19.27
CA ILE A 107 -22.84 -3.12 -20.29
C ILE A 107 -21.99 -3.53 -21.48
N PRO A 108 -22.47 -3.34 -22.73
CA PRO A 108 -21.64 -3.52 -23.91
C PRO A 108 -20.41 -2.61 -23.84
N ALA A 109 -19.25 -3.16 -24.18
CA ALA A 109 -17.97 -2.47 -24.09
C ALA A 109 -17.08 -2.86 -25.28
N GLU A 110 -16.04 -2.05 -25.48
CA GLU A 110 -14.91 -2.40 -26.34
C GLU A 110 -13.85 -3.13 -25.49
N PHE A 111 -13.23 -4.16 -26.06
CA PHE A 111 -12.16 -4.87 -25.37
C PHE A 111 -10.81 -4.20 -25.66
N SER A 112 -10.15 -3.70 -24.62
CA SER A 112 -8.81 -3.14 -24.73
C SER A 112 -7.96 -3.61 -23.56
N ALA A 113 -6.73 -4.02 -23.80
CA ALA A 113 -5.85 -4.47 -22.73
C ALA A 113 -5.37 -3.32 -21.79
N ARG A 114 -5.50 -2.04 -22.20
CA ARG A 114 -5.14 -0.85 -21.41
C ARG A 114 -3.78 -0.99 -20.68
N THR A 115 -3.76 -0.86 -19.36
CA THR A 115 -2.58 -1.02 -18.49
C THR A 115 -2.54 -2.40 -17.83
N ALA A 116 -3.48 -3.29 -18.16
CA ALA A 116 -3.56 -4.59 -17.50
C ALA A 116 -2.37 -5.47 -17.89
N THR A 117 -1.85 -6.20 -16.92
CA THR A 117 -0.72 -7.12 -17.09
C THR A 117 -1.17 -8.55 -16.86
N LYS A 118 -0.57 -9.49 -17.59
CA LYS A 118 -0.83 -10.91 -17.33
C LYS A 118 -0.50 -11.24 -15.88
N TYR A 119 -1.40 -11.93 -15.19
CA TYR A 119 -1.15 -12.31 -13.79
C TYR A 119 0.08 -13.22 -13.72
N ARG A 120 0.96 -12.95 -12.76
CA ARG A 120 2.16 -13.77 -12.52
C ARG A 120 2.24 -14.06 -11.02
N GLN A 121 2.13 -15.33 -10.67
CA GLN A 121 2.31 -15.78 -9.30
C GLN A 121 3.74 -15.44 -8.83
N VAL A 122 3.83 -14.72 -7.72
CA VAL A 122 5.12 -14.32 -7.12
C VAL A 122 5.51 -15.40 -6.12
N ASP A 123 6.50 -16.22 -6.47
CA ASP A 123 6.91 -17.38 -5.67
C ASP A 123 7.80 -17.03 -4.45
N ASP A 124 8.26 -15.78 -4.30
CA ASP A 124 9.20 -15.38 -3.24
C ASP A 124 8.88 -13.98 -2.63
N PRO A 125 8.61 -13.87 -1.31
CA PRO A 125 8.20 -12.61 -0.66
C PRO A 125 9.27 -11.50 -0.61
N LYS A 126 10.49 -11.75 -1.10
CA LYS A 126 11.58 -10.74 -1.12
C LYS A 126 11.41 -9.63 -2.16
N TYR A 127 10.42 -9.73 -3.04
CA TYR A 127 10.35 -8.89 -4.24
C TYR A 127 9.11 -7.97 -4.31
N ILE A 128 8.73 -7.34 -3.19
CA ILE A 128 7.80 -6.19 -3.24
C ILE A 128 8.28 -5.15 -4.27
N HIS A 129 9.60 -5.02 -4.47
CA HIS A 129 10.17 -4.20 -5.51
C HIS A 129 9.86 -4.69 -6.95
N GLU A 130 9.85 -6.00 -7.22
CA GLU A 130 9.45 -6.52 -8.54
C GLU A 130 7.95 -6.36 -8.77
N ILE A 131 7.11 -6.39 -7.74
CA ILE A 131 5.68 -6.06 -7.88
C ILE A 131 5.53 -4.61 -8.33
N ILE A 132 6.26 -3.67 -7.71
CA ILE A 132 6.28 -2.26 -8.14
C ILE A 132 6.85 -2.12 -9.56
N GLN A 133 7.87 -2.89 -9.90
CA GLN A 133 8.52 -2.83 -11.21
C GLN A 133 7.66 -3.45 -12.33
N ALA A 134 6.97 -4.56 -12.05
CA ALA A 134 5.99 -5.22 -12.93
C ALA A 134 4.73 -4.36 -13.09
N ALA A 135 4.25 -3.72 -12.01
CA ALA A 135 3.19 -2.71 -12.08
C ALA A 135 3.62 -1.45 -12.85
N SER A 136 4.91 -1.11 -12.86
CA SER A 136 5.47 -0.02 -13.67
C SER A 136 5.87 -0.45 -15.10
N GLY A 137 5.74 -1.74 -15.43
CA GLY A 137 6.44 -2.37 -16.53
C GLY A 137 5.54 -2.86 -17.66
N LYS A 138 5.41 -2.01 -18.69
CA LYS A 138 4.79 -2.22 -20.01
C LYS A 138 3.26 -2.27 -20.03
N GLN A 139 2.67 -1.23 -20.61
CA GLN A 139 1.34 -1.28 -21.20
C GLN A 139 1.31 -2.38 -22.26
N TYR A 140 0.53 -3.43 -22.02
CA TYR A 140 0.17 -4.38 -23.06
C TYR A 140 -0.93 -3.75 -23.91
N ASN A 141 -0.56 -3.11 -25.00
CA ASN A 141 -1.52 -2.52 -25.93
C ASN A 141 -1.86 -3.54 -27.03
N HIS A 142 -2.66 -4.54 -26.69
CA HIS A 142 -3.36 -5.33 -27.69
C HIS A 142 -4.78 -4.79 -27.80
N GLU A 143 -5.08 -4.12 -28.92
CA GLU A 143 -6.45 -3.82 -29.33
C GLU A 143 -7.06 -5.16 -29.77
N ILE A 144 -8.01 -5.70 -29.02
CA ILE A 144 -8.77 -6.88 -29.44
C ILE A 144 -10.18 -6.38 -29.77
N ALA A 145 -10.45 -6.24 -31.06
CA ALA A 145 -11.74 -5.90 -31.67
C ALA A 145 -12.31 -4.50 -31.35
N ASN A 146 -12.31 -3.63 -32.37
CA ASN A 146 -13.01 -2.34 -32.41
C ASN A 146 -14.53 -2.45 -32.54
N ASP A 147 -15.06 -3.67 -32.64
CA ASP A 147 -16.50 -3.90 -32.58
C ASP A 147 -16.89 -4.01 -31.10
N MET A 148 -18.04 -3.44 -30.70
CA MET A 148 -18.63 -3.55 -29.35
C MET A 148 -19.06 -4.99 -29.02
N GLY A 149 -18.14 -5.95 -29.18
CA GLY A 149 -18.30 -7.38 -28.97
C GLY A 149 -17.84 -7.85 -27.60
N ALA A 150 -17.55 -6.92 -26.68
CA ALA A 150 -17.20 -7.21 -25.31
C ALA A 150 -18.32 -6.81 -24.35
N CYS A 151 -18.27 -7.36 -23.15
CA CYS A 151 -19.19 -7.04 -22.07
C CYS A 151 -18.42 -6.73 -20.80
N ARG A 152 -18.70 -5.57 -20.22
CA ARG A 152 -18.24 -5.22 -18.89
C ARG A 152 -19.31 -5.59 -17.88
N LEU A 153 -18.97 -6.51 -16.99
CA LEU A 153 -19.78 -6.92 -15.86
C LEU A 153 -19.23 -6.28 -14.59
N TYR A 154 -20.07 -5.53 -13.87
CA TYR A 154 -19.63 -4.89 -12.64
C TYR A 154 -20.75 -4.80 -11.60
N GLY A 155 -20.36 -4.84 -10.33
CA GLY A 155 -21.29 -4.74 -9.21
C GLY A 155 -20.75 -5.38 -7.93
N SER A 156 -21.63 -5.45 -6.94
CA SER A 156 -21.36 -6.08 -5.66
C SER A 156 -22.39 -7.17 -5.38
N LEU A 157 -21.91 -8.36 -5.05
CA LEU A 157 -22.71 -9.55 -4.78
C LEU A 157 -22.64 -9.88 -3.30
N ASN A 158 -23.77 -10.17 -2.67
CA ASN A 158 -23.83 -10.62 -1.27
C ASN A 158 -24.04 -12.14 -1.25
N VAL A 159 -22.94 -12.88 -1.16
CA VAL A 159 -22.93 -14.36 -1.16
C VAL A 159 -22.79 -14.91 0.25
N ASN A 160 -23.10 -16.20 0.43
CA ASN A 160 -22.85 -16.88 1.69
C ASN A 160 -21.34 -16.95 1.96
N LYS A 161 -20.93 -16.74 3.21
CA LYS A 161 -19.54 -16.87 3.68
C LYS A 161 -19.15 -18.35 3.81
N VAL A 162 -19.07 -19.05 2.68
CA VAL A 162 -18.68 -20.48 2.58
C VAL A 162 -17.86 -20.71 1.31
N ALA A 163 -17.10 -21.81 1.28
CA ALA A 163 -16.42 -22.26 0.07
C ALA A 163 -17.40 -22.33 -1.10
N SER A 164 -17.12 -21.64 -2.20
CA SER A 164 -18.01 -21.59 -3.36
C SER A 164 -17.22 -21.40 -4.66
N ASN A 165 -17.92 -21.52 -5.78
CA ASN A 165 -17.36 -21.36 -7.10
C ASN A 165 -18.26 -20.43 -7.93
N LEU A 166 -17.74 -19.27 -8.30
CA LEU A 166 -18.40 -18.31 -9.18
C LEU A 166 -18.04 -18.63 -10.63
N HIS A 167 -19.06 -18.91 -11.44
CA HIS A 167 -18.95 -19.34 -12.82
C HIS A 167 -19.42 -18.20 -13.70
N ILE A 168 -18.56 -17.75 -14.61
CA ILE A 168 -18.92 -16.89 -15.74
C ILE A 168 -18.79 -17.74 -17.00
N THR A 169 -19.93 -18.16 -17.53
CA THR A 169 -20.02 -19.06 -18.67
C THR A 169 -20.92 -18.46 -19.74
N SER A 170 -20.97 -19.09 -20.90
CA SER A 170 -21.89 -18.66 -21.96
C SER A 170 -23.20 -19.44 -21.94
N ASP A 171 -24.23 -18.84 -22.54
CA ASP A 171 -25.55 -19.44 -22.62
C ASP A 171 -25.53 -20.77 -23.37
N GLY A 172 -26.04 -21.83 -22.72
CA GLY A 172 -26.02 -23.20 -23.23
C GLY A 172 -24.71 -23.97 -23.10
N HIS A 173 -23.63 -23.38 -22.55
CA HIS A 173 -22.31 -24.03 -22.44
C HIS A 173 -21.87 -24.39 -21.02
N GLY A 174 -22.59 -23.94 -19.99
CA GLY A 174 -22.33 -24.33 -18.60
C GLY A 174 -23.51 -24.94 -17.88
N TYR A 175 -24.69 -24.42 -18.15
CA TYR A 175 -25.93 -24.91 -17.57
C TYR A 175 -26.97 -25.07 -18.67
N ALA A 176 -27.92 -25.99 -18.44
CA ALA A 176 -29.02 -26.19 -19.37
C ALA A 176 -29.82 -24.89 -19.50
N SER A 177 -29.90 -24.37 -20.72
CA SER A 177 -30.67 -23.19 -21.08
C SER A 177 -31.40 -23.46 -22.38
N SER A 178 -32.50 -22.72 -22.61
CA SER A 178 -33.27 -22.78 -23.85
C SER A 178 -32.53 -22.21 -25.06
N GLN A 179 -31.50 -21.40 -24.83
CA GLN A 179 -30.68 -20.77 -25.86
C GLN A 179 -29.26 -21.32 -25.78
N HIS A 180 -28.61 -21.44 -26.92
CA HIS A 180 -27.25 -21.97 -27.03
C HIS A 180 -26.43 -21.02 -27.90
N THR A 181 -25.40 -20.45 -27.29
CA THR A 181 -24.47 -19.55 -27.97
C THR A 181 -23.65 -20.36 -28.99
N SER A 182 -23.49 -19.82 -30.20
CA SER A 182 -22.63 -20.43 -31.22
C SER A 182 -21.20 -20.57 -30.70
N HIS A 183 -20.54 -21.67 -31.03
CA HIS A 183 -19.17 -21.95 -30.54
C HIS A 183 -18.16 -20.94 -31.09
N ASP A 184 -18.39 -20.43 -32.31
CA ASP A 184 -17.56 -19.41 -32.96
C ASP A 184 -17.60 -18.05 -32.25
N LEU A 185 -18.59 -17.82 -31.38
CA LEU A 185 -18.74 -16.59 -30.60
C LEU A 185 -18.10 -16.69 -29.21
N LEU A 186 -17.58 -17.87 -28.83
CA LEU A 186 -16.99 -18.08 -27.51
C LEU A 186 -15.58 -17.51 -27.46
N ASN A 187 -15.39 -16.45 -26.68
CA ASN A 187 -14.09 -15.85 -26.46
C ASN A 187 -13.95 -15.37 -25.02
N PHE A 188 -13.41 -16.24 -24.15
CA PHE A 188 -13.23 -15.94 -22.73
C PHE A 188 -11.98 -15.08 -22.43
N THR A 189 -11.44 -14.36 -23.43
CA THR A 189 -10.44 -13.32 -23.20
C THR A 189 -11.04 -12.28 -22.28
N HIS A 190 -10.39 -12.02 -21.15
CA HIS A 190 -10.96 -11.18 -20.10
C HIS A 190 -9.91 -10.34 -19.39
N ARG A 191 -10.34 -9.18 -18.93
CA ARG A 191 -9.58 -8.25 -18.09
C ARG A 191 -10.34 -8.05 -16.79
N ILE A 192 -9.66 -8.26 -15.67
CA ILE A 192 -10.21 -8.00 -14.34
C ILE A 192 -9.70 -6.63 -13.92
N ASP A 193 -10.62 -5.67 -13.85
CA ASP A 193 -10.33 -4.30 -13.41
C ASP A 193 -10.31 -4.25 -11.87
N GLU A 194 -11.31 -4.86 -11.22
CA GLU A 194 -11.40 -4.99 -9.77
C GLU A 194 -11.98 -6.35 -9.37
N PHE A 195 -11.34 -7.03 -8.42
CA PHE A 195 -11.93 -8.19 -7.76
C PHE A 195 -11.56 -8.19 -6.27
N SER A 196 -12.54 -7.94 -5.40
CA SER A 196 -12.32 -7.76 -3.98
C SER A 196 -13.42 -8.37 -3.10
N PHE A 197 -13.10 -8.62 -1.83
CA PHE A 197 -14.02 -9.20 -0.84
C PHE A 197 -14.23 -8.24 0.33
N GLY A 198 -15.45 -7.73 0.49
CA GLY A 198 -15.80 -6.78 1.55
C GLY A 198 -15.48 -5.33 1.18
N GLN A 199 -15.17 -4.52 2.19
CA GLN A 199 -14.89 -3.09 2.03
C GLN A 199 -13.39 -2.81 1.84
N LEU A 200 -13.06 -1.84 0.98
CA LEU A 200 -11.68 -1.41 0.77
C LEU A 200 -11.12 -0.68 1.99
N TYR A 201 -9.85 -0.90 2.30
CA TYR A 201 -9.09 -0.11 3.29
C TYR A 201 -7.76 0.38 2.70
N PRO A 202 -7.12 1.41 3.29
CA PRO A 202 -5.86 1.94 2.78
C PRO A 202 -4.78 0.86 2.70
N ASN A 203 -4.08 0.77 1.56
CA ASN A 203 -3.03 -0.22 1.29
C ASN A 203 -3.52 -1.67 1.12
N LEU A 204 -4.83 -1.91 0.96
CA LEU A 204 -5.30 -3.20 0.45
C LEU A 204 -4.85 -3.36 -1.00
N ILE A 205 -4.15 -4.45 -1.29
CA ILE A 205 -3.72 -4.82 -2.64
C ILE A 205 -4.41 -6.15 -2.95
N ASN A 206 -5.29 -6.16 -3.95
CA ASN A 206 -5.91 -7.39 -4.41
C ASN A 206 -5.08 -7.98 -5.55
N PRO A 207 -4.72 -9.28 -5.51
CA PRO A 207 -3.89 -9.91 -6.54
C PRO A 207 -4.43 -9.88 -7.98
N LEU A 208 -5.75 -9.91 -8.18
CA LEU A 208 -6.35 -9.95 -9.52
C LEU A 208 -6.66 -8.58 -10.12
N ASP A 209 -6.50 -7.49 -9.36
CA ASP A 209 -6.79 -6.14 -9.86
C ASP A 209 -5.86 -5.79 -11.03
N ASN A 210 -6.42 -5.20 -12.09
CA ASN A 210 -5.73 -4.87 -13.34
C ASN A 210 -4.99 -6.06 -13.99
N SER A 211 -5.57 -7.26 -13.93
CA SER A 211 -5.03 -8.44 -14.62
C SER A 211 -5.73 -8.73 -15.95
N ILE A 212 -5.05 -9.40 -16.88
CA ILE A 212 -5.61 -9.81 -18.18
C ILE A 212 -5.20 -11.23 -18.53
N GLU A 213 -6.15 -12.00 -19.05
CA GLU A 213 -5.90 -13.29 -19.69
C GLU A 213 -6.53 -13.33 -21.08
N ILE A 214 -5.78 -13.90 -22.03
CA ILE A 214 -6.16 -13.99 -23.44
C ILE A 214 -6.44 -15.45 -23.76
N SER A 215 -7.62 -15.71 -24.34
CA SER A 215 -8.04 -17.02 -24.81
C SER A 215 -7.40 -17.30 -26.16
N GLU A 216 -6.74 -18.43 -26.32
CA GLU A 216 -6.18 -18.87 -27.62
C GLU A 216 -7.19 -19.68 -28.43
N THR A 217 -8.11 -20.36 -27.74
CA THR A 217 -9.15 -21.20 -28.33
C THR A 217 -10.55 -20.86 -27.77
N HIS A 218 -11.61 -21.32 -28.44
CA HIS A 218 -13.00 -21.09 -28.03
C HIS A 218 -13.42 -21.87 -26.77
N PHE A 219 -12.73 -22.97 -26.47
CA PHE A 219 -13.03 -23.88 -25.36
C PHE A 219 -11.90 -23.91 -24.34
N GLU A 220 -11.75 -22.81 -23.61
CA GLU A 220 -10.79 -22.67 -22.51
C GLU A 220 -11.48 -22.49 -21.17
N ILE A 221 -10.79 -22.96 -20.14
CA ILE A 221 -11.20 -22.86 -18.74
C ILE A 221 -10.14 -22.05 -18.04
N PHE A 222 -10.53 -20.86 -17.58
CA PHE A 222 -9.74 -20.02 -16.69
C PHE A 222 -10.20 -20.27 -15.27
N GLN A 223 -9.34 -20.83 -14.43
CA GLN A 223 -9.69 -21.17 -13.06
C GLN A 223 -8.78 -20.44 -12.07
N TYR A 224 -9.37 -19.52 -11.32
CA TYR A 224 -8.74 -18.81 -10.22
C TYR A 224 -9.09 -19.51 -8.91
N ALA A 225 -8.10 -20.15 -8.28
CA ALA A 225 -8.23 -20.70 -6.95
C ALA A 225 -7.86 -19.63 -5.92
N ILE A 226 -8.81 -19.22 -5.10
CA ILE A 226 -8.72 -18.08 -4.20
C ILE A 226 -8.83 -18.54 -2.75
N SER A 227 -7.86 -18.18 -1.92
CA SER A 227 -7.91 -18.36 -0.46
C SER A 227 -8.20 -17.02 0.19
N VAL A 228 -9.41 -16.88 0.75
CA VAL A 228 -9.90 -15.65 1.40
C VAL A 228 -9.54 -15.68 2.88
N VAL A 229 -8.89 -14.62 3.34
CA VAL A 229 -8.45 -14.44 4.73
C VAL A 229 -9.22 -13.28 5.37
N PRO A 230 -10.13 -13.56 6.32
CA PRO A 230 -10.83 -12.55 7.09
C PRO A 230 -9.86 -11.59 7.76
N THR A 231 -10.06 -10.29 7.59
CA THR A 231 -9.17 -9.25 8.07
C THR A 231 -9.93 -8.20 8.86
N THR A 232 -9.46 -7.93 10.08
CA THR A 232 -10.02 -6.87 10.93
C THR A 232 -9.04 -5.70 10.95
N TYR A 233 -9.43 -4.60 10.32
CA TYR A 233 -8.65 -3.37 10.31
C TYR A 233 -9.09 -2.46 11.44
N VAL A 234 -8.14 -2.04 12.28
CA VAL A 234 -8.36 -1.15 13.42
C VAL A 234 -7.57 0.13 13.21
N ASP A 235 -8.28 1.22 12.96
CA ASP A 235 -7.72 2.57 12.85
C ASP A 235 -7.23 3.07 14.22
N ARG A 236 -6.37 4.10 14.22
CA ARG A 236 -5.88 4.84 15.39
C ARG A 236 -6.98 5.39 16.29
N ARG A 237 -8.19 5.62 15.75
CA ARG A 237 -9.38 6.04 16.50
C ARG A 237 -10.15 4.87 17.13
N ASN A 238 -9.61 3.66 17.05
CA ASN A 238 -10.28 2.40 17.41
C ASN A 238 -11.55 2.12 16.60
N ASN A 239 -11.66 2.67 15.39
CA ASN A 239 -12.70 2.26 14.45
C ASN A 239 -12.33 0.88 13.91
N ILE A 240 -13.30 -0.03 13.93
CA ILE A 240 -13.13 -1.41 13.46
C ILE A 240 -13.80 -1.54 12.11
N LEU A 241 -13.05 -2.04 11.13
CA LEU A 241 -13.52 -2.35 9.78
C LEU A 241 -13.27 -3.84 9.51
N LEU A 242 -14.34 -4.57 9.21
CA LEU A 242 -14.28 -5.96 8.80
C LEU A 242 -14.18 -6.02 7.28
N THR A 243 -13.14 -6.69 6.80
CA THR A 243 -12.82 -6.81 5.37
C THR A 243 -12.11 -8.13 5.14
N ASN A 244 -11.75 -8.45 3.90
CA ASN A 244 -11.02 -9.67 3.61
C ASN A 244 -9.86 -9.36 2.67
N GLN A 245 -8.77 -10.10 2.87
CA GLN A 245 -7.66 -10.19 1.93
C GLN A 245 -7.75 -11.54 1.23
N TYR A 246 -7.07 -11.70 0.11
CA TYR A 246 -6.99 -13.02 -0.51
C TYR A 246 -5.66 -13.25 -1.22
N ALA A 247 -5.34 -14.53 -1.39
CA ALA A 247 -4.31 -15.01 -2.29
C ALA A 247 -4.96 -15.75 -3.45
N VAL A 248 -4.33 -15.76 -4.61
CA VAL A 248 -4.84 -16.43 -5.81
C VAL A 248 -3.77 -17.29 -6.47
N THR A 249 -4.22 -18.42 -7.01
CA THR A 249 -3.46 -19.27 -7.91
C THR A 249 -4.23 -19.38 -9.22
N ASP A 250 -3.59 -19.00 -10.33
CA ASP A 250 -4.16 -19.11 -11.68
C ASP A 250 -3.83 -20.48 -12.30
N SER A 251 -4.84 -21.09 -12.92
CA SER A 251 -4.72 -22.28 -13.75
C SER A 251 -5.64 -22.16 -14.95
N HIS A 252 -5.08 -22.13 -16.16
CA HIS A 252 -5.84 -22.24 -17.40
C HIS A 252 -5.66 -23.63 -18.05
N LYS A 253 -6.75 -24.18 -18.60
CA LYS A 253 -6.75 -25.47 -19.29
C LYS A 253 -7.49 -25.37 -20.60
N ARG A 254 -6.97 -26.05 -21.61
CA ARG A 254 -7.53 -26.10 -22.97
C ARG A 254 -8.17 -27.45 -23.18
N PHE A 255 -9.39 -27.47 -23.70
CA PHE A 255 -10.10 -28.70 -23.96
C PHE A 255 -10.52 -28.77 -25.42
N LYS A 256 -10.68 -30.00 -25.91
CA LYS A 256 -11.44 -30.24 -27.13
C LYS A 256 -12.92 -30.19 -26.79
N GLU A 257 -13.71 -29.77 -27.78
CA GLU A 257 -15.17 -29.64 -27.68
C GLU A 257 -15.82 -30.89 -27.06
N GLY A 258 -16.82 -30.69 -26.19
CA GLY A 258 -17.70 -31.75 -25.69
C GLY A 258 -17.34 -32.43 -24.37
N HIS A 259 -16.20 -32.10 -23.74
CA HIS A 259 -15.80 -32.75 -22.48
C HIS A 259 -15.88 -31.86 -21.23
N THR A 260 -15.99 -30.54 -21.37
CA THR A 260 -15.98 -29.63 -20.21
C THR A 260 -16.66 -28.31 -20.52
N ILE A 261 -17.18 -27.65 -19.49
CA ILE A 261 -17.82 -26.34 -19.53
C ILE A 261 -16.72 -25.28 -19.70
N PRO A 262 -16.66 -24.54 -20.83
CA PRO A 262 -15.72 -23.44 -20.98
C PRO A 262 -16.21 -22.22 -20.20
N GLY A 263 -15.27 -21.40 -19.74
CA GLY A 263 -15.61 -20.22 -18.96
C GLY A 263 -14.53 -19.76 -18.01
N ILE A 264 -14.91 -18.79 -17.18
CA ILE A 264 -14.08 -18.21 -16.14
C ILE A 264 -14.65 -18.62 -14.79
N PHE A 265 -13.81 -19.18 -13.94
CA PHE A 265 -14.20 -19.79 -12.68
C PHE A 265 -13.39 -19.19 -11.53
N PHE A 266 -14.06 -18.56 -10.58
CA PHE A 266 -13.45 -18.08 -9.34
C PHE A 266 -13.86 -19.03 -8.22
N LYS A 267 -13.00 -19.99 -7.93
CA LYS A 267 -13.19 -20.94 -6.84
C LYS A 267 -12.56 -20.34 -5.58
N TYR A 268 -13.39 -19.90 -4.64
CA TYR A 268 -12.91 -19.29 -3.40
C TYR A 268 -13.22 -20.17 -2.19
N ASP A 269 -12.26 -20.24 -1.27
CA ASP A 269 -12.38 -20.91 0.03
C ASP A 269 -11.96 -19.93 1.14
N ILE A 270 -12.47 -20.14 2.35
CA ILE A 270 -12.26 -19.24 3.48
C ILE A 270 -11.28 -19.90 4.45
N GLU A 271 -10.17 -19.23 4.69
CA GLU A 271 -9.16 -19.70 5.61
C GLU A 271 -9.64 -19.58 7.06
N PRO A 272 -9.35 -20.58 7.93
CA PRO A 272 -9.76 -20.56 9.34
C PRO A 272 -8.94 -19.57 10.20
N ILE A 273 -8.01 -18.84 9.58
CA ILE A 273 -7.18 -17.81 10.21
C ILE A 273 -7.72 -16.42 9.85
N SER A 274 -7.63 -15.49 10.80
CA SER A 274 -7.93 -14.08 10.58
C SER A 274 -6.71 -13.21 10.85
N VAL A 275 -6.62 -12.08 10.16
CA VAL A 275 -5.54 -11.10 10.32
C VAL A 275 -6.10 -9.84 10.95
N GLN A 276 -5.62 -9.47 12.12
CA GLN A 276 -5.89 -8.17 12.71
C GLN A 276 -4.77 -7.20 12.33
N ILE A 277 -5.13 -6.13 11.60
CA ILE A 277 -4.24 -5.03 11.26
C ILE A 277 -4.58 -3.87 12.17
N SER A 278 -3.65 -3.45 13.02
CA SER A 278 -3.85 -2.26 13.86
C SER A 278 -2.89 -1.15 13.50
N GLU A 279 -3.42 0.04 13.28
CA GLU A 279 -2.63 1.24 13.09
C GLU A 279 -2.24 1.84 14.44
N THR A 280 -0.94 1.89 14.68
CA THR A 280 -0.38 2.51 15.88
C THR A 280 0.60 3.59 15.49
N ARG A 281 0.79 4.55 16.38
CA ARG A 281 1.85 5.54 16.21
C ARG A 281 3.18 4.89 16.56
N GLN A 282 4.19 5.06 15.71
CA GLN A 282 5.49 4.45 15.94
C GLN A 282 6.14 4.91 17.25
N GLN A 283 5.85 6.14 17.69
CA GLN A 283 6.37 6.70 18.94
C GLN A 283 5.28 7.39 19.76
N SER A 284 5.33 7.20 21.07
CA SER A 284 4.55 8.01 22.00
C SER A 284 5.09 9.43 22.05
N PHE A 285 4.24 10.38 22.45
CA PHE A 285 4.65 11.79 22.58
C PHE A 285 5.82 11.96 23.56
N LEU A 286 5.81 11.25 24.69
CA LEU A 286 6.88 11.32 25.67
C LEU A 286 8.20 10.79 25.10
N HIS A 287 8.16 9.68 24.35
CA HIS A 287 9.36 9.14 23.71
C HIS A 287 9.97 10.13 22.71
N PHE A 288 9.14 10.85 21.96
CA PHE A 288 9.60 11.92 21.06
C PHE A 288 10.30 13.06 21.83
N ILE A 289 9.74 13.53 22.94
CA ILE A 289 10.36 14.58 23.76
C ILE A 289 11.72 14.13 24.32
N VAL A 290 11.81 12.88 24.80
CA VAL A 290 13.08 12.31 25.29
C VAL A 290 14.14 12.29 24.18
N ARG A 291 13.78 11.88 22.95
CA ARG A 291 14.69 11.91 21.79
C ARG A 291 15.12 13.34 21.43
N LEU A 292 14.21 14.30 21.45
CA LEU A 292 14.51 15.71 21.16
C LEU A 292 15.51 16.29 22.18
N CYS A 293 15.30 16.03 23.47
CA CYS A 293 16.25 16.41 24.53
C CYS A 293 17.62 15.75 24.32
N GLY A 294 17.64 14.47 23.91
CA GLY A 294 18.86 13.73 23.58
C GLY A 294 19.63 14.34 22.41
N ILE A 295 18.96 14.82 21.36
CA ILE A 295 19.60 15.49 20.23
C ILE A 295 20.22 16.82 20.64
N ILE A 296 19.48 17.63 21.40
CA ILE A 296 19.96 18.93 21.86
C ILE A 296 21.17 18.73 22.80
N GLY A 297 21.03 17.87 23.82
CA GLY A 297 22.12 17.58 24.77
C GLY A 297 23.32 16.92 24.12
N GLY A 298 23.10 15.92 23.26
CA GLY A 298 24.15 15.21 22.54
C GLY A 298 24.94 16.11 21.59
N SER A 299 24.27 17.04 20.90
CA SER A 299 24.94 18.01 20.03
C SER A 299 25.89 18.93 20.80
N ALA A 300 25.49 19.42 21.98
CA ALA A 300 26.32 20.31 22.79
C ALA A 300 27.61 19.60 23.27
N VAL A 301 27.48 18.35 23.73
CA VAL A 301 28.62 17.55 24.19
C VAL A 301 29.55 17.19 23.03
N THR A 302 29.00 16.76 21.89
CA THR A 302 29.81 16.34 20.73
C THR A 302 30.56 17.50 20.11
N VAL A 303 29.94 18.67 19.94
CA VAL A 303 30.61 19.88 19.44
C VAL A 303 31.75 20.28 20.38
N GLY A 304 31.51 20.26 21.70
CA GLY A 304 32.54 20.55 22.70
C GLY A 304 33.71 19.57 22.66
N ALA A 305 33.44 18.27 22.50
CA ALA A 305 34.47 17.23 22.40
C ALA A 305 35.29 17.35 21.10
N ILE A 306 34.63 17.56 19.96
CA ILE A 306 35.29 17.76 18.66
C ILE A 306 36.17 19.00 18.71
N TYR A 307 35.67 20.11 19.28
CA TYR A 307 36.45 21.34 19.41
C TYR A 307 37.72 21.12 20.25
N ARG A 308 37.62 20.41 21.38
CA ARG A 308 38.79 20.05 22.22
C ARG A 308 39.77 19.15 21.48
N LEU A 309 39.28 18.15 20.74
CA LEU A 309 40.11 17.22 19.98
C LEU A 309 40.86 17.94 18.84
N VAL A 310 40.17 18.79 18.09
CA VAL A 310 40.76 19.60 17.01
C VAL A 310 41.81 20.55 17.58
N ASN A 311 41.53 21.23 18.69
CA ASN A 311 42.52 22.09 19.34
C ASN A 311 43.73 21.29 19.84
N PHE A 312 43.52 20.14 20.49
CA PHE A 312 44.60 19.28 20.94
C PHE A 312 45.50 18.80 19.78
N ALA A 313 44.89 18.42 18.65
CA ALA A 313 45.62 18.02 17.45
C ALA A 313 46.40 19.18 16.80
N LEU A 314 45.85 20.40 16.82
CA LEU A 314 46.49 21.59 16.25
C LEU A 314 47.60 22.17 17.14
N THR A 315 47.45 22.11 18.46
CA THR A 315 48.45 22.67 19.41
C THR A 315 49.43 21.63 19.95
N GLY A 316 49.29 20.36 19.55
CA GLY A 316 50.17 19.27 19.99
C GLY A 316 50.13 19.04 21.52
N GLY A 317 49.02 19.39 22.17
CA GLY A 317 48.86 19.26 23.62
C GLY A 317 49.52 20.36 24.46
N ARG A 318 50.01 21.46 23.87
CA ARG A 318 50.39 22.65 24.67
C ARG A 318 49.13 23.37 25.15
N GLU A 319 48.90 23.32 26.47
CA GLU A 319 47.82 24.05 27.13
C GLU A 319 48.11 25.55 27.14
N ASP A 320 47.24 26.36 26.54
CA ASP A 320 47.29 27.81 26.67
C ASP A 320 46.75 28.22 28.06
N PRO A 321 47.59 28.78 28.97
CA PRO A 321 47.19 29.09 30.35
C PRO A 321 46.09 30.16 30.47
N LYS A 322 45.69 30.80 29.36
CA LYS A 322 44.61 31.80 29.33
C LYS A 322 43.21 31.20 29.18
N LEU A 323 43.07 29.90 28.96
CA LEU A 323 41.77 29.26 28.68
C LEU A 323 41.03 28.78 29.94
N TYR A 324 41.74 28.52 31.04
CA TYR A 324 41.15 28.07 32.32
C TYR A 324 40.48 29.20 33.12
N THR A 325 40.87 30.46 32.91
CA THR A 325 40.25 31.61 33.56
C THR A 325 38.84 31.91 33.04
N ALA A 326 38.54 31.59 31.79
CA ALA A 326 37.22 31.79 31.20
C ALA A 326 36.19 30.76 31.67
N THR A 327 36.58 29.48 31.83
CA THR A 327 35.70 28.42 32.33
C THR A 327 35.45 28.51 33.84
N HIS A 328 36.43 28.99 34.62
CA HIS A 328 36.27 29.20 36.06
C HIS A 328 35.35 30.39 36.39
N ASN A 329 35.32 31.44 35.57
CA ASN A 329 34.40 32.57 35.77
C ASN A 329 32.95 32.26 35.35
N MET A 330 32.74 31.27 34.47
CA MET A 330 31.39 30.86 34.04
C MET A 330 30.65 30.00 35.08
N MET A 331 31.37 29.35 36.01
CA MET A 331 30.77 28.60 37.14
C MET A 331 30.59 29.45 38.42
N ARG A 332 31.13 30.67 38.46
CA ARG A 332 31.04 31.57 39.63
C ARG A 332 29.94 32.62 39.53
N GLY A 333 29.18 32.62 38.43
CA GLY A 333 28.08 33.53 38.14
C GLY A 333 26.71 32.86 38.17
N VAL A 334 26.45 32.03 39.20
CA VAL A 334 25.10 31.65 39.64
C VAL A 334 24.83 32.34 40.97
#